data_AF-A0A257MT26-F1
#
_entry.id   AF-A0A257MT26-F1
#
_cell.length_a   1.000
_cell.length_b   1.000
_cell.length_c   1.000
_cell.angle_alpha   90.00
_cell.angle_beta   90.00
_cell.angle_gamma   90.00
#
_symmetry.space_group_name_H-M   'P 1'
#
loop_
_entity.id
_entity.type
_entity.pdbx_description
1 polymer ?
#
loop_
_entity_poly.entity_id
_entity_poly.type
_entity_poly.pdbx_seq_one_letter_code
_entity_poly.pdbx_strand_id
1 'polypeptide(L)'
;QTDGELLVVIFDDPAQTTDNTIILNFGAQNTTGDDFNISPAKPIDLNDPNLALEFSLASSYSYQEGGMQQFSIVDVNGQRMTSWAGGDDDGTGPSSNGELFTVGGLDDSTDNPADPNGQGDKRYDDELYTLLPFVSNGDTNIVVQTLNPSNDDNLLFAGLFLRSVLV
;
A
#
# COMPACT_ATOMS: atom_id res chain seq x y z
N GLN A 1 -2.09 -20.26 15.75
CA GLN A 1 -1.21 -20.31 14.55
C GLN A 1 -1.05 -18.86 14.13
N THR A 2 0.14 -18.45 13.74
CA THR A 2 0.41 -17.10 13.22
C THR A 2 0.43 -17.21 11.70
N ASP A 3 -0.20 -16.29 10.99
CA ASP A 3 -0.30 -16.32 9.51
C ASP A 3 0.97 -15.78 8.84
N GLY A 4 1.70 -14.88 9.51
CA GLY A 4 2.96 -14.30 9.04
C GLY A 4 3.57 -13.32 10.05
N GLU A 5 4.77 -12.81 9.76
CA GLU A 5 5.43 -11.74 10.52
C GLU A 5 5.92 -10.66 9.56
N LEU A 6 5.59 -9.40 9.88
CA LEU A 6 6.08 -8.22 9.17
C LEU A 6 7.22 -7.57 9.96
N LEU A 7 8.38 -7.38 9.31
CA LEU A 7 9.50 -6.60 9.85
C LEU A 7 9.67 -5.31 9.05
N VAL A 8 9.39 -4.17 9.69
CA VAL A 8 9.68 -2.85 9.12
C VAL A 8 10.99 -2.33 9.69
N VAL A 9 11.93 -1.96 8.81
CA VAL A 9 13.24 -1.42 9.20
C VAL A 9 13.40 -0.01 8.65
N ILE A 10 13.65 0.94 9.54
CA ILE A 10 13.99 2.32 9.19
C ILE A 10 15.50 2.48 9.32
N PHE A 11 16.19 2.70 8.22
CA PHE A 11 17.63 2.94 8.21
C PHE A 11 17.92 4.43 8.40
N ASP A 12 18.96 4.72 9.18
CA ASP A 12 19.56 6.05 9.23
C ASP A 12 20.45 6.24 7.99
N ASP A 13 20.11 7.21 7.14
CA ASP A 13 20.95 7.63 6.01
C ASP A 13 21.72 8.90 6.40
N PRO A 14 23.01 8.81 6.75
CA PRO A 14 23.80 9.98 7.13
C PRO A 14 24.02 10.97 5.97
N ALA A 15 23.72 10.58 4.72
CA ALA A 15 23.77 11.45 3.55
C ALA A 15 22.43 12.14 3.25
N GLN A 16 21.38 11.90 4.03
CA GLN A 16 20.09 12.56 3.87
C GLN A 16 20.23 14.08 3.94
N THR A 17 19.70 14.78 2.94
CA THR A 17 19.77 16.26 2.85
C THR A 17 18.41 16.95 2.92
N THR A 18 17.33 16.18 2.94
CA THR A 18 15.94 16.64 3.01
C THR A 18 15.24 16.02 4.21
N ASP A 19 14.20 16.67 4.71
CA ASP A 19 13.36 16.06 5.74
C ASP A 19 12.47 14.98 5.11
N ASN A 20 12.45 13.81 5.74
CA ASN A 20 11.63 12.66 5.33
C ASN A 20 10.73 12.27 6.51
N THR A 21 9.51 11.84 6.20
CA THR A 21 8.53 11.35 7.18
C THR A 21 8.23 9.88 6.91
N ILE A 22 8.17 9.09 7.98
CA ILE A 22 7.74 7.68 7.92
C ILE A 22 6.52 7.52 8.82
N ILE A 23 5.44 6.97 8.28
CA ILE A 23 4.22 6.68 9.02
C ILE A 23 3.98 5.18 8.99
N LEU A 24 3.74 4.59 10.16
CA LEU A 24 3.47 3.17 10.32
C LEU A 24 2.09 3.01 10.96
N ASN A 25 1.12 2.57 10.16
CA ASN A 25 -0.23 2.25 10.62
C ASN A 25 -0.38 0.73 10.68
N PHE A 26 -0.84 0.21 11.80
CA PHE A 26 -1.03 -1.22 12.01
C PHE A 26 -2.37 -1.48 12.70
N GLY A 27 -3.00 -2.60 12.36
CA GLY A 27 -4.34 -2.96 12.81
C GLY A 27 -5.14 -3.53 11.64
N ALA A 28 -6.15 -4.34 11.97
CA ALA A 28 -7.01 -4.94 10.95
C ALA A 28 -7.97 -3.89 10.38
N GLN A 29 -8.07 -3.86 9.05
CA GLN A 29 -9.07 -3.09 8.33
C GLN A 29 -10.49 -3.57 8.70
N ASN A 30 -11.43 -2.64 8.76
CA ASN A 30 -12.85 -2.95 8.72
C ASN A 30 -13.25 -3.43 7.32
N THR A 31 -13.95 -4.56 7.19
CA THR A 31 -14.30 -5.10 5.88
C THR A 31 -15.21 -4.18 5.07
N THR A 32 -16.00 -3.33 5.74
CA THR A 32 -16.81 -2.28 5.08
C THR A 32 -16.01 -1.08 4.61
N GLY A 33 -14.70 -1.08 4.83
CA GLY A 33 -13.75 -0.05 4.47
C GLY A 33 -13.34 0.85 5.63
N ASP A 34 -12.18 1.49 5.45
CA ASP A 34 -11.60 2.48 6.34
C ASP A 34 -11.06 3.66 5.55
N ASP A 35 -11.05 4.83 6.19
CA ASP A 35 -10.43 6.04 5.67
C ASP A 35 -9.24 6.41 6.56
N PHE A 36 -8.13 6.78 5.94
CA PHE A 36 -7.10 7.53 6.63
C PHE A 36 -6.64 8.72 5.80
N ASN A 37 -6.19 9.76 6.51
CA ASN A 37 -5.82 11.03 5.92
C ASN A 37 -4.34 11.29 6.19
N ILE A 38 -3.63 11.74 5.15
CA ILE A 38 -2.28 12.28 5.27
C ILE A 38 -2.41 13.78 5.08
N SER A 39 -1.95 14.56 6.06
CA SER A 39 -2.13 16.02 6.05
C SER A 39 -0.76 16.70 6.09
N PRO A 40 -0.11 16.91 4.92
CA PRO A 40 1.17 17.59 4.84
C PRO A 40 1.19 18.95 5.55
N ALA A 41 2.24 19.23 6.32
CA ALA A 41 2.46 20.50 7.01
C ALA A 41 2.64 21.69 6.04
N LYS A 42 2.96 21.40 4.77
CA LYS A 42 3.02 22.34 3.66
C LYS A 42 2.31 21.73 2.45
N PRO A 43 1.69 22.55 1.57
CA PRO A 43 1.07 22.03 0.35
C PRO A 43 2.06 21.23 -0.51
N ILE A 44 1.59 20.18 -1.18
CA ILE A 44 2.40 19.35 -2.08
C ILE A 44 2.98 20.21 -3.22
N ASP A 45 4.28 20.04 -3.50
CA ASP A 45 4.97 20.63 -4.65
C ASP A 45 5.53 19.53 -5.56
N LEU A 46 4.78 19.17 -6.60
CA LEU A 46 5.16 18.22 -7.64
C LEU A 46 6.35 18.69 -8.49
N ASN A 47 6.81 19.94 -8.34
CA ASN A 47 8.01 20.44 -9.01
C ASN A 47 9.28 20.21 -8.18
N ASP A 48 9.18 19.78 -6.91
CA ASP A 48 10.35 19.38 -6.15
C ASP A 48 10.90 18.06 -6.73
N PRO A 49 12.11 18.05 -7.32
CA PRO A 49 12.69 16.84 -7.90
C PRO A 49 12.97 15.74 -6.87
N ASN A 50 12.92 16.06 -5.56
CA ASN A 50 13.11 15.09 -4.48
C ASN A 50 11.80 14.53 -3.94
N LEU A 51 10.63 15.02 -4.36
CA LEU A 51 9.36 14.53 -3.82
C LEU A 51 9.21 13.02 -4.03
N ALA A 52 8.85 12.30 -2.96
CA ALA A 52 8.36 10.93 -3.04
C ALA A 52 7.20 10.74 -2.07
N LEU A 53 6.18 10.01 -2.51
CA LEU A 53 5.01 9.63 -1.72
C LEU A 53 4.80 8.13 -1.90
N GLU A 54 5.60 7.32 -1.22
CA GLU A 54 5.57 5.87 -1.33
C GLU A 54 4.59 5.31 -0.29
N PHE A 55 3.82 4.30 -0.70
CA PHE A 55 2.76 3.70 0.10
C PHE A 55 2.87 2.19 0.01
N SER A 56 3.07 1.53 1.15
CA SER A 56 3.19 0.08 1.27
C SER A 56 1.97 -0.46 2.00
N LEU A 57 1.44 -1.58 1.54
CA LEU A 57 0.42 -2.35 2.23
C LEU A 57 0.97 -3.70 2.66
N ALA A 58 0.43 -4.24 3.76
CA ALA A 58 0.52 -5.66 4.01
C ALA A 58 -0.87 -6.23 4.21
N SER A 59 -1.08 -7.44 3.68
CA SER A 59 -2.34 -8.14 3.78
C SER A 59 -2.15 -9.59 4.19
N SER A 60 -3.20 -10.15 4.77
CA SER A 60 -3.30 -11.58 5.08
C SER A 60 -4.64 -12.12 4.61
N TYR A 61 -4.77 -13.44 4.44
CA TYR A 61 -5.96 -14.07 3.86
C TYR A 61 -6.23 -13.58 2.43
N SER A 62 -5.21 -13.37 1.61
CA SER A 62 -5.37 -12.76 0.27
C SER A 62 -5.20 -13.78 -0.86
N TYR A 63 -5.94 -14.89 -0.80
CA TYR A 63 -5.88 -15.92 -1.84
C TYR A 63 -6.56 -15.47 -3.15
N GLN A 64 -5.74 -15.27 -4.18
CA GLN A 64 -6.19 -14.78 -5.49
C GLN A 64 -6.02 -15.78 -6.65
N GLU A 65 -5.53 -17.00 -6.40
CA GLU A 65 -5.45 -18.03 -7.44
C GLU A 65 -6.72 -18.91 -7.53
N GLY A 66 -6.80 -19.75 -8.56
CA GLY A 66 -7.80 -20.81 -8.66
C GLY A 66 -9.25 -20.33 -8.82
N GLY A 67 -9.46 -19.05 -9.14
CA GLY A 67 -10.79 -18.42 -9.26
C GLY A 67 -11.33 -17.88 -7.93
N MET A 68 -10.55 -17.94 -6.85
CA MET A 68 -10.82 -17.22 -5.60
C MET A 68 -10.49 -15.74 -5.78
N GLN A 69 -11.20 -14.89 -5.04
CA GLN A 69 -11.09 -13.44 -5.17
C GLN A 69 -11.08 -12.84 -3.76
N GLN A 70 -10.03 -13.12 -3.00
CA GLN A 70 -9.75 -12.44 -1.73
C GLN A 70 -8.84 -11.26 -2.01
N PHE A 71 -9.41 -10.06 -2.00
CA PHE A 71 -8.71 -8.84 -2.36
C PHE A 71 -9.33 -7.63 -1.67
N SER A 72 -8.54 -6.56 -1.62
CA SER A 72 -8.98 -5.24 -1.22
C SER A 72 -8.89 -4.25 -2.38
N ILE A 73 -9.70 -3.20 -2.27
CA ILE A 73 -9.73 -2.06 -3.17
C ILE A 73 -9.12 -0.88 -2.42
N VAL A 74 -8.31 -0.10 -3.12
CA VAL A 74 -7.73 1.13 -2.58
C VAL A 74 -7.99 2.29 -3.55
N ASP A 75 -8.62 3.33 -3.01
CA ASP A 75 -8.84 4.61 -3.69
C ASP A 75 -8.04 5.71 -2.99
N VAL A 76 -7.38 6.57 -3.78
CA VAL A 76 -6.61 7.73 -3.29
C VAL A 76 -7.22 8.99 -3.88
N ASN A 77 -7.61 9.94 -3.03
CA ASN A 77 -8.33 11.15 -3.42
C ASN A 77 -9.56 10.87 -4.32
N GLY A 78 -10.23 9.73 -4.09
CA GLY A 78 -11.40 9.29 -4.84
C GLY A 78 -11.10 8.69 -6.23
N GLN A 79 -9.82 8.45 -6.54
CA GLN A 79 -9.38 7.76 -7.75
C GLN A 79 -8.87 6.36 -7.41
N ARG A 80 -9.20 5.38 -8.26
CA ARG A 80 -8.76 3.99 -8.10
C ARG A 80 -7.25 3.89 -8.25
N MET A 81 -6.59 3.39 -7.20
CA MET A 81 -5.18 2.99 -7.25
C MET A 81 -5.05 1.51 -7.59
N THR A 82 -5.83 0.66 -6.90
CA THR A 82 -5.89 -0.77 -7.18
C THR A 82 -7.24 -1.39 -6.81
N SER A 83 -7.64 -2.41 -7.57
CA SER A 83 -8.83 -3.23 -7.32
C SER A 83 -8.48 -4.66 -6.91
N TRP A 84 -7.21 -4.93 -6.62
CA TRP A 84 -6.66 -6.26 -6.46
C TRP A 84 -5.54 -6.31 -5.40
N ALA A 85 -5.58 -5.40 -4.43
CA ALA A 85 -4.58 -5.34 -3.37
C ALA A 85 -4.59 -6.63 -2.54
N GLY A 86 -3.39 -7.06 -2.18
CA GLY A 86 -3.10 -8.30 -1.48
C GLY A 86 -2.70 -9.40 -2.46
N GLY A 87 -2.40 -10.57 -1.93
CA GLY A 87 -1.94 -11.70 -2.70
C GLY A 87 -1.27 -12.74 -1.81
N ASP A 88 -0.62 -13.69 -2.45
CA ASP A 88 0.15 -14.74 -1.77
C ASP A 88 1.42 -15.05 -2.57
N ASP A 89 1.94 -14.05 -3.27
CA ASP A 89 3.09 -14.15 -4.14
C ASP A 89 4.44 -14.03 -3.40
N ASP A 90 4.43 -13.45 -2.21
CA ASP A 90 5.47 -13.55 -1.17
C ASP A 90 5.58 -14.96 -0.55
N GLY A 91 4.51 -15.76 -0.66
CA GLY A 91 4.50 -17.16 -0.24
C GLY A 91 5.56 -17.97 -1.00
N THR A 92 6.26 -18.87 -0.29
CA THR A 92 7.31 -19.71 -0.90
C THR A 92 6.76 -20.98 -1.54
N GLY A 93 5.50 -21.32 -1.24
CA GLY A 93 4.82 -22.52 -1.69
C GLY A 93 3.65 -22.26 -2.64
N PRO A 94 2.90 -23.31 -3.01
CA PRO A 94 1.58 -23.14 -3.58
C PRO A 94 0.66 -22.47 -2.54
N SER A 95 -0.29 -21.68 -3.02
CA SER A 95 -1.24 -20.99 -2.16
C SER A 95 -1.95 -21.96 -1.22
N SER A 96 -1.76 -21.73 0.07
CA SER A 96 -2.30 -22.58 1.14
C SER A 96 -2.35 -21.81 2.44
N ASN A 97 -3.12 -22.29 3.41
CA ASN A 97 -3.22 -21.66 4.72
C ASN A 97 -1.82 -21.51 5.34
N GLY A 98 -1.46 -20.28 5.72
CA GLY A 98 -0.13 -19.92 6.23
C GLY A 98 0.83 -19.36 5.17
N GLU A 99 0.46 -19.34 3.89
CA GLU A 99 1.23 -18.70 2.80
C GLU A 99 0.48 -17.49 2.21
N LEU A 100 -0.69 -17.12 2.75
CA LEU A 100 -1.57 -16.07 2.22
C LEU A 100 -1.26 -14.70 2.86
N PHE A 101 0.01 -14.34 2.89
CA PHE A 101 0.51 -13.12 3.52
C PHE A 101 1.46 -12.44 2.54
N THR A 102 1.23 -11.16 2.24
CA THR A 102 2.06 -10.33 1.35
C THR A 102 2.36 -8.99 1.98
N VAL A 103 3.50 -8.41 1.64
CA VAL A 103 3.97 -7.11 2.13
C VAL A 103 4.67 -6.35 1.02
N GLY A 104 4.12 -5.20 0.62
CA GLY A 104 4.81 -4.27 -0.24
C GLY A 104 6.08 -3.74 0.41
N GLY A 105 7.24 -3.99 -0.18
CA GLY A 105 8.53 -3.64 0.40
C GLY A 105 9.73 -4.05 -0.44
N LEU A 106 10.56 -4.94 0.11
CA LEU A 106 11.80 -5.36 -0.55
C LEU A 106 11.48 -6.24 -1.75
N ASP A 107 12.11 -5.93 -2.89
CA ASP A 107 11.94 -6.62 -4.18
C ASP A 107 10.66 -6.25 -4.96
N ASP A 108 9.84 -5.32 -4.45
CA ASP A 108 8.69 -4.74 -5.15
C ASP A 108 9.04 -3.44 -5.90
N SER A 109 8.15 -3.02 -6.80
CA SER A 109 8.23 -1.73 -7.49
C SER A 109 7.38 -0.69 -6.78
N THR A 110 7.54 0.59 -7.16
CA THR A 110 6.57 1.63 -6.79
C THR A 110 5.62 1.94 -7.95
N ASP A 111 5.69 1.14 -9.00
CA ASP A 111 4.85 1.28 -10.19
C ASP A 111 3.44 0.78 -9.87
N ASN A 112 2.49 1.70 -9.76
CA ASN A 112 1.09 1.32 -9.57
C ASN A 112 0.60 0.38 -10.70
N PRO A 113 -0.38 -0.50 -10.43
CA PRO A 113 -0.94 -1.41 -11.43
C PRO A 113 -1.33 -0.69 -12.72
N ALA A 114 -0.89 -1.23 -13.87
CA ALA A 114 -1.07 -0.59 -15.18
C ALA A 114 -2.55 -0.38 -15.56
N ASP A 115 -3.44 -1.27 -15.09
CA ASP A 115 -4.88 -1.06 -15.07
C ASP A 115 -5.35 -1.12 -13.60
N PRO A 116 -5.72 0.01 -12.99
CA PRO A 116 -6.20 0.04 -11.61
C PRO A 116 -7.46 -0.81 -11.36
N ASN A 117 -8.18 -1.23 -12.42
CA ASN A 117 -9.32 -2.15 -12.36
C ASN A 117 -8.98 -3.57 -12.80
N GLY A 118 -7.72 -3.81 -13.17
CA GLY A 118 -7.20 -5.11 -13.52
C GLY A 118 -7.28 -6.05 -12.32
N GLN A 119 -7.56 -7.32 -12.62
CA GLN A 119 -7.65 -8.41 -11.66
C GLN A 119 -7.09 -9.66 -12.33
N GLY A 120 -6.56 -10.60 -11.55
CA GLY A 120 -6.19 -11.91 -12.08
C GLY A 120 -5.03 -12.56 -11.34
N ASP A 121 -3.81 -12.37 -11.86
CA ASP A 121 -2.60 -12.96 -11.28
C ASP A 121 -2.37 -12.38 -9.88
N LYS A 122 -1.91 -13.21 -8.94
CA LYS A 122 -1.55 -12.79 -7.59
C LYS A 122 -0.33 -11.87 -7.52
N ARG A 123 0.43 -11.76 -8.61
CA ARG A 123 1.54 -10.81 -8.81
C ARG A 123 1.14 -9.57 -9.60
N TYR A 124 -0.16 -9.40 -9.87
CA TYR A 124 -0.64 -8.26 -10.66
C TYR A 124 -0.50 -6.94 -9.89
N ASP A 125 -0.69 -7.04 -8.58
CA ASP A 125 -0.44 -6.02 -7.59
C ASP A 125 0.80 -6.45 -6.78
N ASP A 126 1.68 -5.52 -6.46
CA ASP A 126 2.93 -5.75 -5.72
C ASP A 126 2.94 -5.03 -4.37
N GLU A 127 1.76 -4.56 -3.92
CA GLU A 127 1.51 -3.94 -2.62
C GLU A 127 2.34 -2.69 -2.26
N LEU A 128 3.23 -2.23 -3.16
CA LEU A 128 4.05 -1.05 -3.02
C LEU A 128 3.74 -0.05 -4.14
N TYR A 129 3.31 1.14 -3.74
CA TYR A 129 2.70 2.11 -4.63
C TYR A 129 3.39 3.47 -4.54
N THR A 130 3.15 4.29 -5.56
CA THR A 130 3.37 5.73 -5.51
C THR A 130 2.05 6.49 -5.49
N LEU A 131 1.91 7.45 -4.58
CA LEU A 131 0.73 8.32 -4.49
C LEU A 131 0.80 9.53 -5.43
N LEU A 132 1.94 9.76 -6.10
CA LEU A 132 2.17 10.93 -6.96
C LEU A 132 1.08 11.15 -8.04
N PRO A 133 0.56 10.11 -8.73
CA PRO A 133 -0.48 10.29 -9.75
C PRO A 133 -1.82 10.78 -9.21
N PHE A 134 -2.06 10.66 -7.90
CA PHE A 134 -3.36 10.92 -7.26
C PHE A 134 -3.41 12.26 -6.51
N VAL A 135 -2.33 13.04 -6.57
CA VAL A 135 -2.23 14.34 -5.90
C VAL A 135 -1.93 15.45 -6.91
N SER A 136 -2.17 16.69 -6.51
CA SER A 136 -1.95 17.89 -7.29
C SER A 136 -1.06 18.89 -6.54
N ASN A 137 -0.41 19.78 -7.29
CA ASN A 137 0.28 20.94 -6.72
C ASN A 137 -0.69 21.74 -5.83
N GLY A 138 -0.30 21.96 -4.58
CA GLY A 138 -1.11 22.71 -3.62
C GLY A 138 -2.03 21.86 -2.73
N ASP A 139 -2.09 20.54 -2.93
CA ASP A 139 -2.88 19.66 -2.05
C ASP A 139 -2.35 19.72 -0.61
N THR A 140 -3.28 19.85 0.34
CA THR A 140 -2.97 19.87 1.80
C THR A 140 -3.57 18.68 2.54
N ASN A 141 -4.21 17.77 1.83
CA ASN A 141 -4.76 16.54 2.36
C ASN A 141 -4.75 15.47 1.27
N ILE A 142 -4.39 14.25 1.63
CA ILE A 142 -4.47 13.06 0.78
C ILE A 142 -5.35 12.07 1.53
N VAL A 143 -6.47 11.69 0.92
CA VAL A 143 -7.42 10.73 1.49
C VAL A 143 -7.16 9.37 0.87
N VAL A 144 -6.86 8.38 1.69
CA VAL A 144 -6.80 6.98 1.25
C VAL A 144 -8.00 6.25 1.83
N GLN A 145 -8.75 5.61 0.95
CA GLN A 145 -9.93 4.80 1.26
C GLN A 145 -9.63 3.36 0.89
N THR A 146 -9.90 2.45 1.81
CA THR A 146 -9.80 1.02 1.55
C THR A 146 -11.19 0.38 1.63
N LEU A 147 -11.40 -0.70 0.90
CA LEU A 147 -12.61 -1.53 0.99
C LEU A 147 -12.21 -2.98 0.79
N ASN A 148 -12.82 -3.91 1.51
CA ASN A 148 -12.64 -5.34 1.28
C ASN A 148 -13.96 -5.95 0.78
N PRO A 149 -14.19 -6.01 -0.54
CA PRO A 149 -15.41 -6.59 -1.11
C PRO A 149 -15.54 -8.09 -0.86
N SER A 150 -14.41 -8.79 -0.70
CA SER A 150 -14.38 -10.24 -0.52
C SER A 150 -14.90 -10.67 0.86
N ASN A 151 -14.78 -9.78 1.87
CA ASN A 151 -14.99 -10.06 3.29
C ASN A 151 -14.08 -11.16 3.87
N ASP A 152 -13.04 -11.53 3.13
CA ASP A 152 -12.16 -12.66 3.44
C ASP A 152 -10.73 -12.35 2.95
N ASP A 153 -10.34 -11.10 3.13
CA ASP A 153 -9.02 -10.52 2.94
C ASP A 153 -8.76 -9.61 4.16
N ASN A 154 -7.54 -9.18 4.41
CA ASN A 154 -7.24 -8.39 5.60
C ASN A 154 -6.01 -7.51 5.41
N LEU A 155 -6.22 -6.24 5.03
CA LEU A 155 -5.18 -5.23 5.15
C LEU A 155 -4.88 -5.01 6.64
N LEU A 156 -3.66 -5.35 7.06
CA LEU A 156 -3.24 -5.34 8.47
C LEU A 156 -2.18 -4.29 8.80
N PHE A 157 -1.60 -3.69 7.75
CA PHE A 157 -0.58 -2.67 7.86
C PHE A 157 -0.61 -1.74 6.64
N ALA A 158 -0.28 -0.48 6.89
CA ALA A 158 0.03 0.50 5.86
C ALA A 158 1.25 1.32 6.27
N GLY A 159 2.27 1.37 5.42
CA GLY A 159 3.49 2.14 5.59
C GLY A 159 3.54 3.29 4.61
N LEU A 160 3.97 4.48 5.06
CA LEU A 160 4.25 5.60 4.17
C LEU A 160 5.69 6.05 4.32
N PHE A 161 6.37 6.23 3.20
CA PHE A 161 7.63 6.96 3.12
C PHE A 161 7.42 8.22 2.29
N LEU A 162 7.60 9.38 2.94
CA LEU A 162 7.35 10.68 2.36
C LEU A 162 8.67 11.48 2.35
N ARG A 163 9.24 11.72 1.18
CA ARG A 163 10.47 12.52 1.01
C ARG A 163 10.12 13.94 0.62
N SER A 164 10.81 14.92 1.22
CA SER A 164 10.49 16.35 1.08
C SER A 164 9.11 16.76 1.60
N VAL A 165 8.48 15.92 2.42
CA VAL A 165 7.16 16.17 2.99
C VAL A 165 7.19 15.93 4.49
N LEU A 166 6.77 16.95 5.24
CA LEU A 166 6.49 16.86 6.67
C LEU A 166 4.98 16.69 6.85
N VAL A 167 4.57 15.88 7.83
CA VAL A 167 3.17 15.62 8.20
C VAL A 167 2.95 15.94 9.66
#